data_AF-M5RMW4-F1
#
_entry.id   AF-M5RMW4-F1
#
_cell.length_a   1.000
_cell.length_b   1.000
_cell.length_c   1.000
_cell.angle_alpha   90.00
_cell.angle_beta   90.00
_cell.angle_gamma   90.00
#
_symmetry.space_group_name_H-M   'P 1'
#
loop_
_entity.id
_entity.type
_entity.pdbx_description
1 polymer ?
#
loop_
_entity_poly.entity_id
_entity_poly.type
_entity_poly.pdbx_seq_one_letter_code
_entity_poly.pdbx_strand_id
1 'polypeptide(L)' 'MTESVLLGNVAYRTGKQLDWDAAALKATNCPEADQYIKKEYRKGWEVA' A
#
# COMPACT_ATOMS: atom_id res chain seq x y z
N MET A 1 3.50 -1.49 -14.77
CA MET A 1 2.26 -2.26 -15.01
C MET A 1 1.80 -3.04 -13.78
N THR A 2 2.70 -3.45 -12.87
CA THR A 2 2.34 -4.28 -11.70
C THR A 2 1.78 -3.48 -10.51
N GLU A 3 2.25 -2.26 -10.27
CA GLU A 3 1.80 -1.41 -9.15
C GLU A 3 0.31 -1.07 -9.20
N SER A 4 -0.23 -0.66 -10.35
CA SER A 4 -1.65 -0.32 -10.48
C SER A 4 -2.58 -1.50 -10.19
N VAL A 5 -2.15 -2.73 -10.47
CA VAL A 5 -2.92 -3.96 -10.17
C VAL A 5 -2.93 -4.25 -8.67
N LEU A 6 -1.81 -4.01 -7.98
CA LEU A 6 -1.70 -4.15 -6.53
C LEU A 6 -2.56 -3.10 -5.82
N LEU A 7 -2.53 -1.85 -6.30
CA LEU A 7 -3.36 -0.77 -5.78
C LEU A 7 -4.85 -1.02 -5.99
N GLY A 8 -5.24 -1.61 -7.13
CA GLY A 8 -6.61 -2.07 -7.37
C GLY A 8 -7.07 -3.12 -6.35
N ASN A 9 -6.19 -4.05 -5.95
CA ASN A 9 -6.48 -5.02 -4.89
C ASN A 9 -6.63 -4.35 -3.52
N VAL A 10 -5.79 -3.36 -3.22
CA VAL A 10 -5.86 -2.61 -1.97
C VAL A 10 -7.16 -1.81 -1.90
N ALA A 11 -7.53 -1.09 -2.98
CA ALA A 11 -8.79 -0.38 -3.09
C ALA A 11 -10.00 -1.31 -2.88
N TYR A 12 -9.99 -2.47 -3.54
CA TYR A 12 -11.02 -3.49 -3.39
C TYR A 12 -11.14 -4.00 -1.94
N ARG A 13 -10.01 -4.28 -1.27
CA ARG A 13 -9.99 -4.73 0.14
C ARG A 13 -10.44 -3.65 1.12
N THR A 14 -10.12 -2.39 0.85
CA THR A 14 -10.58 -1.26 1.66
C THR A 14 -12.03 -0.85 1.37
N GLY A 15 -12.63 -1.34 0.28
CA GLY A 15 -14.02 -1.04 -0.10
C GLY A 15 -14.27 0.44 -0.42
N LYS A 16 -13.22 1.24 -0.62
CA LYS A 16 -13.28 2.69 -0.84
C LYS A 16 -12.36 3.10 -1.97
N GLN A 17 -12.62 4.28 -2.53
CA GLN A 17 -11.74 4.88 -3.52
C GLN A 17 -10.38 5.20 -2.87
N LEU A 18 -9.35 4.48 -3.31
CA LEU A 18 -7.99 4.65 -2.84
C LEU A 18 -7.33 5.82 -3.57
N ASP A 19 -7.07 6.90 -2.84
CA ASP A 19 -6.24 8.00 -3.33
C ASP A 19 -4.76 7.65 -3.10
N TRP A 20 -4.02 7.41 -4.17
CA TRP A 20 -2.66 6.90 -4.13
C TRP A 20 -1.65 7.96 -4.55
N ASP A 21 -0.73 8.26 -3.63
CA ASP A 21 0.42 9.10 -3.89
C ASP A 21 1.64 8.22 -4.22
N ALA A 22 2.02 8.20 -5.50
CA ALA A 22 3.15 7.41 -5.97
C ALA A 22 4.51 7.99 -5.54
N ALA A 23 4.59 9.28 -5.23
CA ALA A 23 5.84 9.92 -4.78
C ALA A 23 6.12 9.60 -3.31
N ALA A 24 5.09 9.60 -2.48
CA ALA A 24 5.16 9.22 -1.07
C ALA A 24 4.98 7.71 -0.83
N LEU A 25 4.61 6.94 -1.86
CA LEU A 25 4.24 5.52 -1.80
C LEU A 25 3.20 5.26 -0.70
N LYS A 26 2.16 6.11 -0.65
CA LYS A 26 1.19 6.12 0.45
C LYS A 26 -0.23 6.35 -0.05
N ALA A 27 -1.18 5.71 0.63
CA ALA A 27 -2.59 6.01 0.46
C ALA A 27 -3.00 7.20 1.33
N THR A 28 -3.36 8.33 0.73
CA THR A 28 -3.65 9.59 1.45
C THR A 28 -5.00 9.54 2.16
N ASN A 29 -5.98 8.84 1.57
CA ASN A 29 -7.37 8.80 2.04
C ASN A 29 -7.73 7.54 2.86
N CYS A 30 -6.83 6.55 2.96
CA CYS A 30 -7.13 5.26 3.57
C CYS A 30 -5.95 4.75 4.41
N PRO A 31 -5.87 5.06 5.72
CA PRO A 31 -4.85 4.50 6.60
C PRO A 31 -4.98 2.97 6.75
N GLU A 32 -6.16 2.42 6.50
CA GLU A 32 -6.41 0.98 6.43
C GLU A 32 -5.64 0.31 5.28
N ALA A 33 -5.30 1.06 4.23
CA ALA A 33 -4.49 0.55 3.12
C ALA A 33 -3.01 0.38 3.50
N ASP A 34 -2.51 1.17 4.46
CA ASP A 34 -1.08 1.19 4.86
C ASP A 34 -0.63 -0.21 5.32
N GLN A 35 -1.53 -1.01 5.89
CA GLN A 35 -1.26 -2.41 6.29
C GLN A 35 -0.97 -3.35 5.11
N TYR A 36 -1.51 -3.04 3.92
CA TYR A 36 -1.31 -3.83 2.70
C TYR A 36 -0.15 -3.31 1.87
N ILE A 37 0.20 -2.02 2.03
CA ILE A 37 1.28 -1.34 1.32
C ILE A 37 2.62 -1.55 2.04
N LYS A 38 2.63 -1.40 3.37
CA LYS A 38 3.83 -1.58 4.19
C LYS A 38 3.87 -2.99 4.75
N LYS A 39 4.97 -3.67 4.46
CA LYS A 39 5.32 -4.92 5.13
C LYS A 39 6.22 -4.56 6.30
N GLU A 40 5.79 -4.84 7.52
CA GLU A 40 6.72 -4.84 8.66
C GLU A 40 7.74 -5.94 8.41
N TYR A 41 8.96 -5.54 8.05
CA TYR A 41 10.07 -6.46 7.98
C TYR A 41 10.44 -6.89 9.40
N ARG A 42 10.54 -8.21 9.61
CA ARG A 42 10.99 -8.73 10.90
C ARG A 42 12.41 -8.25 11.18
N LYS A 43 12.69 -7.90 12.43
CA LYS A 43 14.03 -7.53 12.91
C LYS A 43 15.08 -8.55 12.42
N GLY A 44 16.10 -8.07 11.71
CA GLY A 44 17.16 -8.89 11.11
C GLY A 44 16.96 -9.30 9.66
N TRP A 45 15.85 -8.91 9.02
CA TRP A 45 15.60 -9.08 7.58
C TRP A 45 15.51 -7.73 6.84
N GLU A 46 16.17 -6.70 7.36
CA GLU A 46 16.20 -5.39 6.70
C GLU A 46 17.00 -5.51 5.39
N VAL A 47 16.38 -5.11 4.28
CA VAL A 47 17.01 -5.13 2.95
C VAL A 47 18.03 -3.99 2.91
N ALA A 48 19.31 -4.35 2.71
CA ALA A 48 20.43 -3.41 2.62
C ALA A 48 20.36 -2.51 1.37
#